data_AF-A0A256JD94-F1
#
_entry.id   AF-A0A256JD94-F1
#
_cell.length_a   1.000
_cell.length_b   1.000
_cell.length_c   1.000
_cell.angle_alpha   90.00
_cell.angle_beta   90.00
_cell.angle_gamma   90.00
#
_symmetry.space_group_name_H-M   'P 1'
#
loop_
_entity.id
_entity.type
_entity.pdbx_description
1 polymer ?
#
loop_
_entity_poly.entity_id
_entity_poly.type
_entity_poly.pdbx_seq_one_letter_code
_entity_poly.pdbx_strand_id
1 'polypeptide(L)'
;MATDHEPGREGSAGEGAADEAPTTDPAPALAGLSIPDDARDDEAAAIAAAVAAHLRDGELAAAAAASDADDDRDEDRWGFAARIDRLHRRRVRVPVDAPTEPWTAAGRSDRF
;
A
#
# COMPACT_ATOMS: atom_id res chain seq x y z
N MET A 1 -61.07 -48.77 13.39
CA MET A 1 -60.82 -47.44 12.79
C MET A 1 -59.59 -46.89 13.49
N ALA A 2 -58.43 -47.02 12.87
CA ALA A 2 -57.14 -46.60 13.42
C ALA A 2 -56.93 -45.10 13.17
N THR A 3 -56.42 -44.41 14.18
CA THR A 3 -55.99 -43.01 14.11
C THR A 3 -54.69 -42.91 13.33
N ASP A 4 -54.61 -41.98 12.38
CA ASP A 4 -53.33 -41.38 11.98
C ASP A 4 -53.58 -39.91 11.63
N HIS A 5 -52.96 -39.04 12.40
CA HIS A 5 -52.96 -37.59 12.25
C HIS A 5 -51.52 -37.22 11.89
N GLU A 6 -51.26 -37.01 10.60
CA GLU A 6 -49.99 -36.49 10.10
C GLU A 6 -50.16 -35.01 9.73
N PRO A 7 -49.68 -34.05 10.55
CA PRO A 7 -49.52 -32.68 10.09
C PRO A 7 -48.23 -32.59 9.27
N GLY A 8 -48.39 -32.22 8.00
CA GLY A 8 -47.30 -32.01 7.06
C GLY A 8 -46.24 -31.05 7.60
N ARG A 9 -45.04 -31.62 7.74
CA ARG A 9 -43.71 -31.02 7.67
C ARG A 9 -43.65 -29.48 7.62
N GLU A 10 -43.26 -28.98 8.78
CA GLU A 10 -42.69 -27.69 9.12
C GLU A 10 -41.63 -27.25 8.09
N GLY A 11 -41.89 -26.11 7.43
CA GLY A 11 -40.88 -25.31 6.72
C GLY A 11 -40.59 -24.07 7.55
N SER A 12 -39.79 -24.28 8.59
CA SER A 12 -39.37 -23.30 9.58
C SER A 12 -38.69 -22.08 8.95
N ALA A 13 -38.88 -20.96 9.62
CA ALA A 13 -38.25 -19.68 9.34
C ALA A 13 -36.73 -19.81 9.12
N GLY A 14 -36.26 -19.09 8.11
CA GLY A 14 -34.84 -18.88 7.81
C GLY A 14 -34.63 -17.48 7.26
N GLU A 15 -35.24 -16.49 7.91
CA GLU A 15 -34.77 -15.11 7.83
C GLU A 15 -33.42 -15.06 8.56
N GLY A 16 -32.36 -14.66 7.87
CA GLY A 16 -31.05 -14.41 8.49
C GLY A 16 -29.91 -15.27 7.98
N ALA A 17 -29.38 -14.89 6.83
CA ALA A 17 -27.93 -14.86 6.63
C ALA A 17 -27.66 -13.64 5.74
N ALA A 18 -27.83 -12.45 6.32
CA ALA A 18 -26.95 -11.37 5.92
C ALA A 18 -25.54 -11.93 6.13
N ASP A 19 -24.84 -12.12 5.03
CA ASP A 19 -23.41 -12.36 4.99
C ASP A 19 -22.78 -11.16 5.71
N GLU A 20 -22.66 -11.22 7.04
CA GLU A 20 -21.76 -10.35 7.77
C GLU A 20 -20.35 -10.84 7.44
N ALA A 21 -19.93 -10.53 6.21
CA ALA A 21 -18.54 -10.40 5.89
C ALA A 21 -17.91 -9.58 7.01
N PRO A 22 -16.81 -10.03 7.63
CA PRO A 22 -16.14 -9.22 8.64
C PRO A 22 -15.81 -7.90 7.96
N THR A 23 -16.44 -6.81 8.42
CA THR A 23 -16.05 -5.44 8.10
C THR A 23 -14.69 -5.24 8.73
N THR A 24 -13.68 -5.80 8.08
CA THR A 24 -12.28 -5.51 8.31
C THR A 24 -12.15 -4.06 7.91
N ASP A 25 -11.95 -3.20 8.90
CA ASP A 25 -11.66 -1.80 8.66
C ASP A 25 -10.49 -1.77 7.65
N PRO A 26 -10.68 -1.21 6.45
CA PRO A 26 -9.65 -1.29 5.42
C PRO A 26 -8.39 -0.68 6.01
N ALA A 27 -7.25 -1.36 5.83
CA ALA A 27 -5.96 -0.82 6.21
C ALA A 27 -5.87 0.65 5.71
N PRO A 28 -5.23 1.57 6.45
CA PRO A 28 -5.22 2.99 6.08
C PRO A 28 -4.72 3.24 4.64
N ALA A 29 -3.91 2.33 4.10
CA ALA A 29 -3.45 2.35 2.71
C ALA A 29 -4.56 2.11 1.65
N LEU A 30 -5.64 1.45 2.03
CA LEU A 30 -6.83 1.17 1.19
C LEU A 30 -7.95 2.19 1.44
N ALA A 31 -7.79 3.10 2.41
CA ALA A 31 -8.79 4.11 2.71
C ALA A 31 -8.96 5.06 1.51
N GLY A 32 -10.18 5.10 0.96
CA GLY A 32 -10.52 5.91 -0.22
C GLY A 32 -10.32 5.21 -1.56
N LEU A 33 -9.90 3.94 -1.58
CA LEU A 33 -9.91 3.12 -2.78
C LEU A 33 -11.31 2.54 -3.00
N SER A 34 -11.86 2.71 -4.20
CA SER A 34 -13.13 2.13 -4.62
C SER A 34 -12.98 1.38 -5.94
N ILE A 35 -13.74 0.31 -6.12
CA ILE A 35 -13.88 -0.37 -7.42
C ILE A 35 -14.86 0.44 -8.29
N PRO A 36 -14.60 0.66 -9.58
CA PRO A 36 -15.54 1.31 -10.48
C PRO A 36 -16.88 0.56 -10.57
N ASP A 37 -17.98 1.31 -10.65
CA ASP A 37 -19.34 0.72 -10.69
C ASP A 37 -19.61 -0.10 -11.95
N ASP A 38 -18.86 0.12 -13.03
CA ASP A 38 -18.95 -0.59 -14.30
C ASP A 38 -17.96 -1.77 -14.44
N ALA A 39 -17.11 -2.01 -13.43
CA ALA A 39 -16.17 -3.11 -13.43
C ALA A 39 -16.92 -4.45 -13.34
N ARG A 40 -16.61 -5.35 -14.27
CA ARG A 40 -17.10 -6.73 -14.20
C ARG A 40 -16.32 -7.51 -13.13
N ASP A 41 -16.86 -8.63 -12.66
CA ASP A 41 -16.23 -9.44 -11.60
C ASP A 41 -14.77 -9.81 -11.90
N ASP A 42 -14.46 -10.22 -13.15
CA ASP A 42 -13.09 -10.54 -13.57
C ASP A 42 -12.16 -9.31 -13.49
N GLU A 43 -12.68 -8.13 -13.80
CA GLU A 43 -11.95 -6.87 -13.78
C GLU A 43 -11.75 -6.38 -12.34
N ALA A 44 -12.78 -6.45 -11.51
CA ALA A 44 -12.70 -6.19 -10.08
C ALA A 44 -11.67 -7.10 -9.40
N ALA A 45 -11.66 -8.40 -9.76
CA ALA A 45 -10.67 -9.36 -9.27
C ALA A 45 -9.25 -9.02 -9.75
N ALA A 46 -9.08 -8.60 -11.01
CA ALA A 46 -7.79 -8.18 -11.54
C ALA A 46 -7.25 -6.94 -10.84
N ILE A 47 -8.11 -5.95 -10.54
CA ILE A 47 -7.76 -4.75 -9.80
C ILE A 47 -7.32 -5.12 -8.37
N ALA A 48 -8.13 -5.93 -7.67
CA ALA A 48 -7.79 -6.39 -6.32
C ALA A 48 -6.46 -7.15 -6.28
N ALA A 49 -6.21 -8.03 -7.26
CA ALA A 49 -4.96 -8.77 -7.37
C ALA A 49 -3.75 -7.84 -7.61
N ALA A 50 -3.89 -6.84 -8.48
CA ALA A 50 -2.83 -5.88 -8.77
C ALA A 50 -2.47 -5.03 -7.53
N VAL A 51 -3.48 -4.58 -6.77
CA VAL A 51 -3.27 -3.81 -5.54
C VAL A 51 -2.60 -4.68 -4.47
N ALA A 52 -3.06 -5.93 -4.29
CA ALA A 52 -2.47 -6.86 -3.33
C ALA A 52 -0.99 -7.16 -3.67
N ALA A 53 -0.68 -7.38 -4.95
CA ALA A 53 0.70 -7.59 -5.41
C ALA A 53 1.57 -6.36 -5.13
N HIS A 54 1.07 -5.15 -5.40
CA HIS A 54 1.81 -3.92 -5.14
C HIS A 54 2.12 -3.72 -3.65
N LEU A 55 1.14 -3.96 -2.77
CA LEU A 55 1.36 -3.86 -1.31
C LEU A 55 2.40 -4.87 -0.85
N ARG A 56 2.34 -6.11 -1.37
CA ARG A 56 3.32 -7.14 -1.06
C ARG A 56 4.73 -6.77 -1.51
N ASP A 57 4.87 -6.23 -2.71
CA ASP A 57 6.16 -5.77 -3.23
C ASP A 57 6.71 -4.61 -2.40
N GLY A 58 5.83 -3.70 -1.95
CA GLY A 58 6.18 -2.61 -1.04
C GLY A 58 6.70 -3.10 0.31
N GLU A 59 6.05 -4.09 0.91
CA GLU A 59 6.51 -4.74 2.15
C GLU A 59 7.90 -5.38 1.98
N LEU A 60 8.12 -6.08 0.86
CA LEU A 60 9.41 -6.71 0.57
C LEU A 60 10.52 -5.67 0.35
N ALA A 61 10.23 -4.58 -0.36
CA ALA A 61 11.16 -3.47 -0.56
C ALA A 61 11.50 -2.76 0.77
N ALA A 62 10.51 -2.53 1.63
CA ALA A 62 10.71 -1.94 2.95
C ALA A 62 11.55 -2.84 3.87
N ALA A 63 11.32 -4.16 3.83
CA ALA A 63 12.12 -5.13 4.57
C ALA A 63 13.58 -5.19 4.09
N ALA A 64 13.81 -5.08 2.78
CA ALA A 64 15.15 -4.98 2.20
C ALA A 64 15.86 -3.69 2.64
N ALA A 65 15.19 -2.53 2.54
CA ALA A 65 15.75 -1.25 2.96
C ALA A 65 16.07 -1.21 4.48
N ALA A 66 15.22 -1.83 5.32
CA ALA A 66 15.50 -1.93 6.76
C ALA A 66 16.72 -2.82 7.07
N SER A 67 17.10 -3.71 6.16
CA SER A 67 18.30 -4.55 6.28
C SER A 67 19.57 -3.82 5.80
N ASP A 68 19.44 -2.90 4.85
CA ASP A 68 20.56 -2.11 4.28
C ASP A 68 20.88 -0.83 5.10
N ALA A 69 19.96 -0.36 5.96
CA ALA A 69 20.09 0.88 6.72
C ALA A 69 21.29 0.99 7.70
N ASP A 70 22.08 -0.08 7.89
CA ASP A 70 23.30 -0.03 8.71
C ASP A 70 24.53 0.51 7.92
N ASP A 71 24.47 0.62 6.58
CA ASP A 71 25.59 1.06 5.70
C ASP A 71 25.37 2.46 5.04
N ASP A 72 24.17 3.04 5.16
CA ASP A 72 23.70 4.17 4.32
C ASP A 72 24.22 5.59 4.65
N ARG A 73 25.04 5.76 5.68
CA ARG A 73 25.45 7.11 6.14
C ARG A 73 26.26 7.90 5.10
N ASP A 74 26.81 7.23 4.08
CA ASP A 74 27.51 7.85 2.95
C ASP A 74 26.67 7.93 1.64
N GLU A 75 25.55 7.20 1.53
CA GLU A 75 24.71 7.16 0.31
C GLU A 75 23.95 8.45 0.06
N ASP A 76 23.48 9.11 1.12
CA ASP A 76 22.77 10.39 1.06
C ASP A 76 23.57 11.50 0.36
N ARG A 77 24.91 11.48 0.51
CA ARG A 77 25.79 12.51 -0.06
C ARG A 77 25.95 12.36 -1.58
N TRP A 78 26.00 11.12 -2.08
CA TRP A 78 26.11 10.85 -3.51
C TRP A 78 24.77 11.05 -4.22
N GLY A 79 23.65 10.71 -3.56
CA GLY A 79 22.29 10.98 -4.07
C GLY A 79 22.01 12.47 -4.27
N PHE A 80 22.39 13.31 -3.30
CA PHE A 80 22.23 14.76 -3.41
C PHE A 80 23.09 15.36 -4.52
N ALA A 81 24.37 14.96 -4.62
CA ALA A 81 25.27 15.42 -5.68
C ALA A 81 24.75 15.01 -7.08
N ALA A 82 24.24 13.79 -7.23
CA ALA A 82 23.65 13.31 -8.48
C ALA A 82 22.37 14.09 -8.85
N ARG A 83 21.57 14.50 -7.86
CA ARG A 83 20.36 15.32 -8.08
C ARG A 83 20.70 16.74 -8.54
N ILE A 84 21.72 17.39 -7.96
CA ILE A 84 22.19 18.70 -8.44
C ILE A 84 22.73 18.61 -9.87
N ASP A 85 23.51 17.57 -10.21
CA ASP A 85 23.99 17.37 -11.58
C ASP A 85 22.84 17.25 -12.58
N ARG A 86 21.76 16.56 -12.19
CA ARG A 86 20.59 16.36 -13.07
C ARG A 86 19.76 17.64 -13.24
N LEU A 87 19.49 18.35 -12.15
CA LEU A 87 18.57 19.50 -12.14
C LEU A 87 19.24 20.79 -12.59
N HIS A 88 20.50 21.01 -12.17
CA HIS A 88 21.24 22.24 -12.44
C HIS A 88 22.32 22.07 -13.52
N ARG A 89 22.51 20.85 -14.06
CA ARG A 89 23.55 20.53 -15.06
C ARG A 89 24.95 20.92 -14.61
N ARG A 90 25.20 20.85 -13.30
CA ARG A 90 26.46 21.23 -12.67
C ARG A 90 26.84 20.20 -11.62
N ARG A 91 28.08 19.71 -11.66
CA ARG A 91 28.64 18.85 -10.61
C ARG A 91 29.22 19.71 -9.49
N VAL A 92 28.84 19.41 -8.26
CA VAL A 92 29.34 20.08 -7.06
C VAL A 92 29.82 19.05 -6.05
N ARG A 93 30.89 19.38 -5.32
CA ARG A 93 31.38 18.60 -4.18
C ARG A 93 30.58 19.00 -2.93
N VAL A 94 29.80 18.08 -2.39
CA VAL A 94 29.00 18.28 -1.18
C VAL A 94 29.91 18.13 0.06
N PRO A 95 30.01 19.14 0.96
CA PRO A 95 30.81 19.07 2.19
C PRO A 95 30.34 17.97 3.15
N VAL A 96 31.25 17.51 4.03
CA VAL A 96 30.97 16.54 5.10
C VAL A 96 29.87 17.02 6.05
N ASP A 97 29.78 18.33 6.30
CA ASP A 97 28.79 18.92 7.22
C ASP A 97 27.45 19.28 6.54
N ALA A 98 27.20 18.76 5.33
CA ALA A 98 25.93 19.00 4.65
C ALA A 98 24.78 18.35 5.43
N PRO A 99 23.62 19.04 5.56
CA PRO A 99 22.46 18.47 6.22
C PRO A 99 22.04 17.15 5.57
N THR A 100 21.87 16.11 6.38
CA THR A 100 21.38 14.78 5.94
C THR A 100 19.92 14.82 5.53
N GLU A 101 19.17 15.82 6.03
CA GLU A 101 17.76 16.00 5.69
C GLU A 101 17.59 16.50 4.25
N PRO A 102 16.98 15.71 3.35
CA PRO A 102 16.96 15.98 1.92
C PRO A 102 16.19 17.25 1.55
N TRP A 103 15.16 17.60 2.33
CA TRP A 103 14.38 18.83 2.15
C TRP A 103 15.14 20.10 2.56
N THR A 104 15.96 20.00 3.62
CA THR A 104 16.80 21.13 4.08
C THR A 104 17.94 21.38 3.10
N ALA A 105 18.53 20.31 2.53
CA ALA A 105 19.56 20.41 1.52
C ALA A 105 19.02 21.02 0.21
N ALA A 106 17.83 20.59 -0.24
CA ALA A 106 17.18 21.12 -1.45
C ALA A 106 16.95 22.64 -1.38
N GLY A 107 16.47 23.16 -0.26
CA GLY A 107 16.25 24.60 -0.05
C GLY A 107 17.53 25.45 -0.04
N ARG A 108 18.73 24.85 0.09
CA ARG A 108 20.02 25.55 0.11
C ARG A 108 20.93 25.20 -1.06
N SER A 109 20.39 24.65 -2.14
CA SER A 109 21.15 24.24 -3.33
C SER A 109 22.01 25.38 -3.93
N ASP A 110 21.62 26.64 -3.75
CA ASP A 110 22.38 27.83 -4.18
C ASP A 110 23.78 27.97 -3.53
N ARG A 111 24.01 27.33 -2.38
CA ARG A 111 25.30 27.37 -1.66
C ARG A 111 26.31 26.35 -2.18
N PHE A 112 25.94 25.54 -3.17
CA PHE A 112 26.73 24.46 -3.76
C PHE A 112 26.93 24.71 -5.26
#